data_AF-A0A839FNY4-F1
#
_entry.id   AF-A0A839FNY4-F1
#
_cell.length_a   1.000
_cell.length_b   1.000
_cell.length_c   1.000
_cell.angle_alpha   90.00
_cell.angle_beta   90.00
_cell.angle_gamma   90.00
#
_symmetry.space_group_name_H-M   'P 1'
#
loop_
_entity.id
_entity.type
_entity.pdbx_description
1 polymer ?
#
loop_
_entity_poly.entity_id
_entity_poly.type
_entity_poly.pdbx_seq_one_letter_code
_entity_poly.pdbx_strand_id
1 'polypeptide(L)' 'MILGNDPAAWALIITQLATTQIAATLPVNPERPLNPVTCEEAQKRVQEARDGSPLLSPEENKRVLHEAIKRAEQLCK' A
#
# COMPACT_ATOMS: atom_id res chain seq x y z
N MET A 1 -50.07 16.33 29.30
CA MET A 1 -50.29 16.73 27.90
C MET A 1 -49.04 16.42 27.10
N ILE A 2 -49.25 15.90 25.90
CA ILE A 2 -48.27 15.30 25.01
C ILE A 2 -47.41 16.38 24.33
N LEU A 3 -46.13 16.04 24.22
CA LEU A 3 -45.08 16.51 23.30
C LEU A 3 -45.42 17.69 22.36
N GLY A 4 -44.64 18.77 22.52
CA GLY A 4 -44.38 19.73 21.45
C GLY A 4 -43.65 19.01 20.31
N ASN A 5 -44.36 18.84 19.20
CA ASN A 5 -43.90 18.23 17.97
C ASN A 5 -43.23 19.31 17.11
N ASP A 6 -41.91 19.47 17.26
CA ASP A 6 -41.07 20.27 16.36
C ASP A 6 -40.41 19.35 15.31
N PRO A 7 -41.01 19.20 14.11
CA PRO A 7 -40.51 18.29 13.08
C PRO A 7 -39.20 18.77 12.41
N ALA A 8 -38.71 19.97 12.74
CA ALA A 8 -37.55 20.58 12.08
C ALA A 8 -36.20 20.19 12.70
N ALA A 9 -36.19 19.55 13.88
CA ALA A 9 -34.95 19.28 14.62
C ALA A 9 -34.16 18.03 14.15
N TRP A 10 -34.70 17.24 13.22
CA TRP A 10 -34.12 15.96 12.81
C TRP A 10 -33.32 15.99 11.50
N ALA A 11 -33.15 17.16 10.88
CA ALA A 11 -32.67 17.24 9.50
C ALA A 11 -31.15 17.37 9.31
N LEU A 12 -30.32 17.42 10.37
CA LEU A 12 -28.89 17.76 10.23
C LEU A 12 -27.93 16.80 10.94
N ILE A 13 -28.22 15.49 10.96
CA ILE A 13 -27.25 14.48 11.42
C ILE A 13 -27.03 13.41 10.35
N ILE A 14 -26.81 13.80 9.10
CA ILE A 14 -26.19 12.89 8.12
C ILE A 14 -25.20 13.66 7.24
N THR A 15 -24.30 14.44 7.83
CA THR A 15 -23.01 14.72 7.17
C THR A 15 -22.16 13.48 7.34
N GLN A 16 -22.43 12.57 6.41
CA GLN A 16 -21.61 11.45 5.95
C GLN A 16 -20.19 11.54 6.51
N LEU A 17 -19.87 10.59 7.41
CA LEU A 17 -18.52 10.06 7.46
C LEU A 17 -18.25 9.55 6.03
N ALA A 18 -17.71 10.42 5.19
CA ALA A 18 -16.93 10.04 4.03
C ALA A 18 -15.68 9.38 4.60
N THR A 19 -15.87 8.16 5.10
CA THR A 19 -14.81 7.23 5.38
C THR A 19 -14.17 6.98 4.03
N THR A 20 -13.18 7.80 3.68
CA THR A 20 -12.11 7.39 2.79
C THR A 20 -11.59 6.10 3.37
N GLN A 21 -12.15 4.99 2.88
CA GLN A 21 -11.57 3.68 3.00
C GLN A 21 -10.30 3.74 2.17
N ILE A 22 -9.27 4.38 2.73
CA ILE A 22 -7.90 4.08 2.36
C ILE A 22 -7.81 2.61 2.71
N ALA A 23 -7.99 1.75 1.70
CA ALA A 23 -7.71 0.34 1.85
C ALA A 23 -6.34 0.29 2.50
N ALA A 24 -6.27 -0.21 3.73
CA ALA A 24 -5.02 -0.32 4.45
C ALA A 24 -4.19 -1.36 3.69
N THR A 25 -3.49 -0.90 2.66
CA THR A 25 -2.54 -1.71 1.92
C THR A 25 -1.45 -2.02 2.93
N LEU A 26 -1.44 -3.25 3.42
CA LEU A 26 -0.39 -3.72 4.30
C LEU A 26 0.96 -3.38 3.66
N PRO A 27 1.94 -2.91 4.45
CA PRO A 27 3.27 -2.62 3.91
C PRO A 27 3.80 -3.87 3.21
N VAL A 28 4.39 -3.68 2.04
CA VAL A 28 4.89 -4.78 1.23
C VAL A 28 5.96 -5.51 2.04
N ASN A 29 5.80 -6.83 2.20
CA ASN A 29 6.77 -7.63 2.93
C ASN A 29 8.13 -7.60 2.20
N PRO A 30 9.18 -7.01 2.81
CA PRO A 30 10.50 -6.90 2.20
C PRO A 30 11.20 -8.26 2.02
N GLU A 31 10.81 -9.29 2.79
CA GLU A 31 11.36 -10.64 2.72
C GLU A 31 10.60 -11.55 1.73
N ARG A 32 9.57 -11.02 1.05
CA ARG A 32 8.84 -11.76 0.02
C ARG A 32 9.81 -12.26 -1.06
N PRO A 33 9.79 -13.55 -1.42
CA PRO A 33 10.70 -14.11 -2.42
C PRO A 33 10.75 -13.32 -3.73
N LEU A 34 11.97 -13.09 -4.23
CA LEU A 34 12.26 -12.36 -5.48
C LEU A 34 12.04 -13.21 -6.73
N ASN A 35 10.82 -13.74 -6.89
CA ASN A 35 10.38 -14.47 -8.07
C ASN A 35 9.24 -13.74 -8.81
N PRO A 36 9.51 -12.57 -9.42
CA PRO A 36 8.60 -12.02 -10.43
C PRO A 36 8.54 -12.98 -11.63
N VAL A 37 7.35 -13.14 -12.21
CA VAL A 37 7.13 -14.01 -13.38
C VAL A 37 7.09 -13.18 -14.66
N THR A 38 6.73 -11.90 -14.54
CA THR A 38 6.67 -10.95 -15.67
C THR A 38 7.67 -9.82 -15.51
N CYS A 39 8.00 -9.16 -16.63
CA CYS A 39 8.81 -7.95 -16.62
C CYS A 39 8.17 -6.82 -15.78
N GLU A 40 6.85 -6.62 -15.89
CA GLU A 40 6.14 -5.58 -15.13
C GLU A 40 6.26 -5.82 -13.61
N GLU A 41 6.08 -7.06 -13.17
CA GLU A 41 6.26 -7.43 -11.76
C GLU A 41 7.71 -7.21 -11.31
N ALA A 42 8.68 -7.54 -12.15
CA ALA A 42 10.09 -7.34 -11.83
C ALA A 42 10.43 -5.85 -11.67
N GLN A 43 9.88 -4.97 -12.53
CA GLN A 43 10.03 -3.53 -12.40
C GLN A 43 9.37 -3.00 -11.12
N LYS A 44 8.17 -3.47 -10.78
CA LYS A 44 7.52 -3.13 -9.50
C LYS A 44 8.40 -3.52 -8.31
N ARG A 45 9.09 -4.67 -8.37
CA ARG A 45 10.03 -5.08 -7.32
C ARG A 45 11.24 -4.19 -7.20
N VAL A 46 11.78 -3.71 -8.32
CA VAL A 46 12.87 -2.74 -8.29
C VAL A 46 12.40 -1.46 -7.60
N GLN A 47 11.18 -1.00 -7.89
CA GLN A 47 10.64 0.19 -7.24
C GLN A 47 10.45 -0.01 -5.74
N GLU A 48 9.82 -1.11 -5.31
CA GLU A 48 9.66 -1.45 -3.89
C GLU A 48 11.02 -1.55 -3.17
N ALA A 49 12.03 -2.17 -3.80
CA ALA A 49 13.36 -2.31 -3.22
C ALA A 49 14.15 -0.99 -3.19
N ARG A 50 13.84 -0.03 -4.08
CA ARG A 50 14.42 1.32 -4.05
C ARG A 50 13.84 2.14 -2.90
N ASP A 51 12.55 2.01 -2.66
CA ASP A 51 11.87 2.66 -1.53
C ASP A 51 12.41 2.11 -0.19
N GLY A 52 12.80 0.84 -0.20
CA GLY A 52 13.48 0.18 0.92
C GLY A 52 12.53 -0.16 2.06
N SER A 53 13.05 -0.84 3.08
CA SER A 53 12.27 -1.23 4.24
C SER A 53 12.94 -0.83 5.55
N PRO A 54 12.19 -0.23 6.49
CA PRO A 54 12.68 0.04 7.83
C PRO A 54 12.92 -1.23 8.66
N LEU A 55 12.44 -2.39 8.19
CA LEU A 55 12.65 -3.69 8.85
C LEU A 55 14.00 -4.33 8.50
N LEU A 56 14.68 -3.83 7.47
CA LEU A 56 15.97 -4.34 7.01
C LEU A 56 17.09 -3.38 7.37
N SER A 57 18.30 -3.91 7.61
CA SER A 57 19.49 -3.06 7.69
C SER A 57 19.74 -2.32 6.37
N PRO A 58 20.49 -1.20 6.38
CA PRO A 58 20.89 -0.52 5.15
C PRO A 58 21.63 -1.42 4.16
N GLU A 59 22.46 -2.34 4.66
CA GLU A 59 23.19 -3.32 3.86
C GLU A 59 22.25 -4.34 3.20
N GLU A 60 21.23 -4.80 3.92
CA GLU A 60 20.23 -5.72 3.39
C GLU A 60 19.32 -5.06 2.37
N ASN A 61 18.90 -3.81 2.59
CA ASN A 61 18.16 -3.05 1.59
C ASN A 61 18.94 -2.92 0.27
N LYS A 62 20.25 -2.65 0.35
CA LYS A 62 21.13 -2.63 -0.85
C LYS A 62 21.20 -3.98 -1.54
N ARG A 63 21.32 -5.08 -0.77
CA ARG A 63 21.32 -6.44 -1.33
C ARG A 63 20.03 -6.75 -2.07
N VAL A 64 18.88 -6.47 -1.43
CA VAL A 64 17.55 -6.69 -2.01
C VAL A 64 17.36 -5.87 -3.30
N LEU A 65 17.79 -4.61 -3.30
CA LEU A 65 17.74 -3.77 -4.51
C LEU A 65 18.59 -4.34 -5.65
N HIS A 66 19.81 -4.78 -5.35
CA HIS A 66 20.69 -5.35 -6.37
C HIS A 66 20.12 -6.64 -6.97
N GLU A 67 19.55 -7.52 -6.13
CA GLU A 67 18.90 -8.74 -6.60
C GLU A 67 17.64 -8.44 -7.44
N ALA A 68 16.83 -7.47 -7.03
CA ALA A 68 15.65 -7.03 -7.79
C ALA A 68 16.03 -6.51 -9.19
N ILE A 69 17.08 -5.69 -9.28
CA ILE A 69 17.58 -5.17 -10.57
C ILE A 69 18.05 -6.31 -11.47
N LYS A 70 18.88 -7.22 -10.94
CA LYS A 70 19.37 -8.38 -11.69
C LYS A 70 18.23 -9.24 -12.23
N ARG A 71 17.15 -9.42 -11.46
CA ARG A 71 15.97 -10.18 -11.88
C ARG A 71 15.19 -9.46 -12.97
N ALA A 72 15.04 -8.14 -12.87
CA ALA A 72 14.42 -7.32 -13.91
C ALA A 72 15.19 -7.38 -15.23
N GLU A 73 16.52 -7.28 -15.20
CA GLU A 73 17.37 -7.41 -16.40
C GLU A 73 17.25 -8.79 -17.07
N GLN A 74 16.97 -9.85 -16.30
CA GLN A 74 16.77 -11.19 -16.84
C GLN A 74 15.43 -11.34 -17.56
N LEU A 75 14.37 -10.72 -17.03
CA LEU A 75 12.98 -10.90 -17.47
C LEU A 75 12.50 -9.85 -18.49
N CYS A 76 13.10 -8.67 -18.50
CA CYS A 76 12.69 -7.52 -19.33
C CYS A 76 13.51 -7.37 -20.63
N LYS A 77 14.17 -8.43 -21.09
CA LYS A 77 15.03 -8.40 -22.28
C LYS A 77 14.26 -8.16 -23.57
#